data_AF-A0A3S1MBX2-F1
#
_entry.id   AF-A0A3S1MBX2-F1
#
_cell.length_a   1.000
_cell.length_b   1.000
_cell.length_c   1.000
_cell.angle_alpha   90.00
_cell.angle_beta   90.00
_cell.angle_gamma   90.00
#
_symmetry.space_group_name_H-M   'P 1'
#
loop_
_entity.id
_entity.type
_entity.pdbx_description
1 polymer ?
#
loop_
_entity_poly.entity_id
_entity_poly.type
_entity_poly.pdbx_seq_one_letter_code
_entity_poly.pdbx_strand_id
1 'polypeptide(L)'
;VWEAAAKNGGFSTARPWLPVPGKHLSQAVNVQQGDPNSLLEHYRRFLAFRRQHPALAKGDIDFIESDGDTVAFTRREGNERIACVFNLGSKPAEVDLGKGSPLPLQGHGFSGQAGTRSIRLGGYGAWFGRID
;
A
#
# COMPACT_ATOMS: atom_id res chain seq x y z
N VAL A 1 19.11 6.16 4.39
CA VAL A 1 20.01 7.08 5.14
C VAL A 1 19.18 7.87 6.12
N TRP A 2 19.77 8.35 7.21
CA TRP A 2 19.05 8.91 8.35
C TRP A 2 18.83 10.42 8.22
N GLU A 3 19.91 11.16 7.96
CA GLU A 3 19.91 12.62 7.93
C GLU A 3 20.55 13.15 6.65
N ALA A 4 19.79 13.87 5.83
CA ALA A 4 20.23 14.30 4.50
C ALA A 4 21.51 15.15 4.47
N ALA A 5 21.65 16.08 5.42
CA ALA A 5 22.77 17.02 5.48
C ALA A 5 23.96 16.50 6.31
N ALA A 6 23.81 15.37 6.99
CA ALA A 6 24.87 14.80 7.82
C ALA A 6 25.89 14.04 6.98
N LYS A 7 27.14 13.97 7.47
CA LYS A 7 28.19 13.15 6.86
C LYS A 7 27.70 11.70 6.70
N ASN A 8 27.93 11.13 5.51
CA ASN A 8 27.44 9.79 5.15
C ASN A 8 25.92 9.61 5.35
N GLY A 9 25.13 10.67 5.19
CA GLY A 9 23.67 10.62 5.39
C GLY A 9 23.27 10.23 6.82
N GLY A 10 24.09 10.56 7.82
CA GLY A 10 23.86 10.23 9.23
C GLY A 10 24.05 8.75 9.58
N PHE A 11 24.58 7.92 8.66
CA PHE A 11 24.80 6.49 8.92
C PHE A 11 26.03 6.21 9.81
N SER A 12 27.11 6.96 9.62
CA SER A 12 28.36 6.79 10.37
C SER A 12 29.21 8.06 10.29
N THR A 13 29.98 8.33 11.33
CA THR A 13 31.01 9.38 11.34
C THR A 13 32.29 8.94 10.61
N ALA A 14 32.55 7.63 10.54
CA ALA A 14 33.64 7.00 9.82
C ALA A 14 33.30 6.76 8.34
N ARG A 15 34.26 6.27 7.53
CA ARG A 15 34.00 5.89 6.14
C ARG A 15 33.16 4.60 6.09
N PRO A 16 31.95 4.60 5.51
CA PRO A 16 31.15 3.38 5.39
C PRO A 16 31.80 2.40 4.41
N TRP A 17 31.51 1.10 4.60
CA TRP A 17 32.04 0.00 3.77
C TRP A 17 31.62 0.11 2.29
N LEU A 18 30.44 0.70 2.03
CA LEU A 18 30.01 1.15 0.71
C LEU A 18 29.71 2.65 0.71
N PRO A 19 29.99 3.37 -0.40
CA PRO A 19 29.59 4.76 -0.54
C PRO A 19 28.08 4.92 -0.40
N VAL A 20 27.65 6.00 0.24
CA VAL A 20 26.24 6.39 0.30
C VAL A 20 25.85 7.03 -1.03
N PRO A 21 24.90 6.45 -1.80
CA PRO A 21 24.43 7.07 -3.04
C PRO A 21 23.77 8.43 -2.76
N GLY A 22 24.13 9.47 -3.54
CA GLY A 22 23.58 10.81 -3.37
C GLY A 22 22.05 10.86 -3.44
N LYS A 23 21.44 10.03 -4.31
CA LYS A 23 19.98 9.90 -4.42
C LYS A 23 19.27 9.47 -3.13
N HIS A 24 19.98 8.84 -2.19
CA HIS A 24 19.38 8.44 -0.92
C HIS A 24 19.23 9.65 0.02
N LEU A 25 20.07 10.69 -0.11
CA LEU A 25 20.04 11.85 0.79
C LEU A 25 18.72 12.63 0.66
N SER A 26 18.19 12.81 -0.56
CA SER A 26 16.87 13.41 -0.77
C SER A 26 15.70 12.53 -0.31
N GLN A 27 15.98 11.27 0.05
CA GLN A 27 15.02 10.30 0.58
C GLN A 27 15.34 9.91 2.03
N ALA A 28 16.14 10.71 2.75
CA ALA A 28 16.54 10.44 4.12
C ALA A 28 15.34 10.37 5.08
N VAL A 29 15.48 9.65 6.19
CA VAL A 29 14.42 9.51 7.21
C VAL A 29 13.98 10.89 7.71
N ASN A 30 14.90 11.79 8.02
CA ASN A 30 14.57 13.13 8.51
C ASN A 30 13.86 14.02 7.47
N VAL A 31 14.01 13.73 6.17
CA VAL A 31 13.30 14.44 5.09
C VAL A 31 11.88 13.91 4.94
N GLN A 32 11.68 12.61 5.09
CA GLN A 32 10.37 11.98 4.94
C GLN A 32 9.51 12.07 6.20
N GLN A 33 10.13 12.05 7.39
CA GLN A 33 9.41 12.03 8.66
C GLN A 33 8.58 13.31 8.84
N GLY A 34 7.29 13.13 9.11
CA GLY A 34 6.35 14.24 9.27
C GLY A 34 5.79 14.80 7.96
N ASP A 35 6.34 14.46 6.80
CA ASP A 35 5.72 14.79 5.51
C ASP A 35 4.59 13.79 5.20
N PRO A 36 3.31 14.21 5.20
CA PRO A 36 2.19 13.31 4.98
C PRO A 36 2.20 12.64 3.60
N ASN A 37 2.91 13.21 2.62
CA ASN A 37 2.99 12.66 1.26
C ASN A 37 4.21 11.74 1.06
N SER A 38 5.06 11.58 2.07
CA SER A 38 6.23 10.71 1.98
C SER A 38 5.88 9.23 1.98
N LEU A 39 6.78 8.42 1.40
CA LEU A 39 6.65 6.96 1.44
C LEU A 39 6.70 6.42 2.88
N LEU A 40 7.55 7.01 3.73
CA LEU A 40 7.64 6.65 5.15
C LEU A 40 6.29 6.81 5.87
N GLU A 41 5.63 7.97 5.73
CA GLU A 41 4.34 8.20 6.37
C GLU A 41 3.21 7.38 5.71
N HIS A 42 3.28 7.11 4.39
CA HIS A 42 2.38 6.18 3.74
C HIS A 42 2.47 4.77 4.36
N TYR A 43 3.68 4.24 4.56
CA TYR A 43 3.88 2.95 5.22
C TYR A 43 3.38 2.95 6.68
N ARG A 44 3.63 4.02 7.44
CA ARG A 44 3.13 4.15 8.83
C ARG A 44 1.61 4.10 8.87
N ARG A 45 0.93 4.85 7.99
CA ARG A 45 -0.54 4.82 7.85
C ARG A 45 -1.05 3.43 7.47
N PHE A 46 -0.48 2.82 6.43
CA PHE A 46 -0.92 1.51 5.97
C PHE A 46 -0.70 0.41 7.02
N LEU A 47 0.42 0.45 7.75
CA LEU A 47 0.67 -0.48 8.86
C LEU A 47 -0.30 -0.26 10.03
N ALA A 48 -0.68 0.99 10.32
CA ALA A 48 -1.69 1.28 11.33
C ALA A 48 -3.08 0.76 10.91
N PHE A 49 -3.48 1.01 9.66
CA PHE A 49 -4.69 0.43 9.04
C PHE A 49 -4.66 -1.10 9.13
N ARG A 50 -3.56 -1.72 8.70
CA ARG A 50 -3.38 -3.16 8.69
C ARG A 50 -3.53 -3.81 10.07
N ARG A 51 -3.11 -3.15 11.15
CA ARG A 51 -3.27 -3.63 12.53
C ARG A 51 -4.72 -3.67 13.00
N GLN A 52 -5.60 -2.88 12.40
CA GLN A 52 -7.02 -2.82 12.74
C GLN A 52 -7.82 -4.00 12.15
N HIS A 53 -7.22 -4.74 11.19
CA HIS A 53 -7.89 -5.82 10.45
C HIS A 53 -7.12 -7.13 10.58
N PRO A 54 -7.46 -8.00 11.55
CA PRO A 54 -6.85 -9.32 11.70
C PRO A 54 -6.90 -10.17 10.42
N ALA A 55 -7.93 -10.00 9.58
CA ALA A 55 -8.05 -10.67 8.29
C ALA A 55 -6.84 -10.42 7.37
N LEU A 56 -6.31 -9.19 7.35
CA LEU A 56 -5.10 -8.88 6.56
C LEU A 56 -3.85 -9.56 7.14
N ALA A 57 -3.86 -9.90 8.44
CA ALA A 57 -2.72 -10.49 9.16
C ALA A 57 -2.67 -12.00 9.08
N LYS A 58 -3.78 -12.64 9.44
CA LYS A 58 -3.86 -14.06 9.71
C LYS A 58 -4.89 -14.77 8.85
N GLY A 59 -5.77 -14.01 8.20
CA GLY A 59 -6.89 -14.58 7.46
C GLY A 59 -6.46 -15.37 6.23
N ASP A 60 -7.31 -16.32 5.86
CA ASP A 60 -7.22 -17.09 4.61
C ASP A 60 -7.16 -16.17 3.40
N ILE A 61 -6.60 -16.64 2.30
CA ILE A 61 -6.53 -15.92 1.02
C ILE A 61 -7.24 -16.70 -0.07
N ASP A 62 -8.16 -16.03 -0.77
CA ASP A 62 -8.86 -16.57 -1.95
C ASP A 62 -8.71 -15.58 -3.11
N PHE A 63 -8.20 -16.04 -4.25
CA PHE A 63 -8.00 -15.18 -5.42
C PHE A 63 -9.31 -14.90 -6.15
N ILE A 64 -9.44 -13.67 -6.65
CA ILE A 64 -10.48 -13.25 -7.58
C ILE A 64 -9.81 -13.18 -8.95
N GLU A 65 -10.46 -13.76 -9.96
CA GLU A 65 -9.97 -13.67 -11.33
C GLU A 65 -9.93 -12.20 -11.79
N SER A 66 -8.81 -11.80 -12.35
CA SER A 66 -8.59 -10.43 -12.79
C SER A 66 -7.65 -10.40 -14.00
N ASP A 67 -7.86 -9.43 -14.90
CA ASP A 67 -7.17 -9.38 -16.19
C ASP A 67 -5.96 -8.44 -16.19
N GLY A 68 -5.07 -8.65 -17.16
CA GLY A 68 -3.95 -7.76 -17.46
C GLY A 68 -2.98 -7.61 -16.29
N ASP A 69 -2.66 -6.36 -15.92
CA ASP A 69 -1.71 -6.04 -14.85
C ASP A 69 -2.39 -5.95 -13.47
N THR A 70 -3.58 -6.52 -13.29
CA THR A 70 -4.32 -6.43 -12.02
C THR A 70 -4.20 -7.70 -11.20
N VAL A 71 -4.26 -7.54 -9.87
CA VAL A 71 -4.30 -8.63 -8.90
C VAL A 71 -5.41 -8.35 -7.90
N ALA A 72 -6.33 -9.29 -7.76
CA ALA A 72 -7.40 -9.22 -6.78
C ALA A 72 -7.50 -10.50 -5.95
N PHE A 73 -7.73 -10.33 -4.65
CA PHE A 73 -7.98 -11.44 -3.74
C PHE A 73 -8.76 -10.96 -2.52
N THR A 74 -9.33 -11.91 -1.80
CA THR A 74 -9.99 -11.67 -0.52
C THR A 74 -9.12 -12.18 0.62
N ARG A 75 -9.22 -11.53 1.77
CA ARG A 75 -8.66 -11.97 3.04
C ARG A 75 -9.79 -12.19 4.04
N ARG A 76 -9.88 -13.37 4.64
CA ARG A 76 -10.99 -13.74 5.53
C ARG A 76 -10.51 -14.23 6.89
N GLU A 77 -11.01 -13.63 7.96
CA GLU A 77 -10.80 -14.08 9.34
C GLU A 77 -12.08 -13.83 10.14
N GLY A 78 -12.64 -14.88 10.75
CA GLY A 78 -13.93 -14.80 11.43
C GLY A 78 -15.03 -14.25 10.51
N ASN A 79 -15.69 -13.19 10.96
CA ASN A 79 -16.78 -12.53 10.21
C ASN A 79 -16.30 -11.41 9.28
N GLU A 80 -14.99 -11.16 9.18
CA GLU A 80 -14.45 -10.12 8.32
C GLU A 80 -13.88 -10.73 7.04
N ARG A 81 -14.37 -10.25 5.89
CA ARG A 81 -13.86 -10.57 4.56
C ARG A 81 -13.52 -9.27 3.83
N ILE A 82 -12.26 -9.11 3.48
CA ILE A 82 -11.73 -7.88 2.85
C ILE A 82 -11.24 -8.22 1.44
N ALA A 83 -11.79 -7.56 0.43
CA ALA A 83 -11.21 -7.53 -0.89
C ALA A 83 -10.01 -6.59 -0.94
N CYS A 84 -8.92 -7.08 -1.51
CA CYS A 84 -7.68 -6.36 -1.76
C CYS A 84 -7.45 -6.36 -3.27
N VAL A 85 -7.47 -5.17 -3.88
CA VAL A 85 -7.37 -5.02 -5.34
C VAL A 85 -6.19 -4.12 -5.66
N PHE A 86 -5.32 -4.58 -6.55
CA PHE A 86 -4.08 -3.91 -6.93
C PHE A 86 -3.98 -3.78 -8.44
N ASN A 87 -3.49 -2.63 -8.90
CA ASN A 87 -3.06 -2.42 -10.27
C ASN A 87 -1.54 -2.34 -10.27
N LEU A 88 -0.87 -3.30 -10.90
CA LEU A 88 0.58 -3.34 -11.04
C LEU A 88 1.07 -2.58 -12.28
N GLY A 89 0.14 -2.18 -13.15
CA GLY A 89 0.40 -1.42 -14.37
C GLY A 89 0.38 0.09 -14.15
N SER A 90 0.92 0.84 -15.11
CA SER A 90 0.97 2.30 -15.08
C SER A 90 -0.31 2.98 -15.61
N LYS A 91 -1.18 2.24 -16.28
CA LYS A 91 -2.44 2.73 -16.85
C LYS A 91 -3.61 2.43 -15.91
N PRO A 92 -4.70 3.22 -15.95
CA PRO A 92 -5.91 2.89 -15.20
C PRO A 92 -6.45 1.50 -15.54
N ALA A 93 -7.05 0.85 -14.56
CA ALA A 93 -7.65 -0.47 -14.70
C ALA A 93 -8.97 -0.56 -13.92
N GLU A 94 -9.82 -1.50 -14.31
CA GLU A 94 -11.08 -1.82 -13.64
C GLU A 94 -11.13 -3.33 -13.38
N VAL A 95 -11.50 -3.73 -12.16
CA VAL A 95 -11.60 -5.12 -11.75
C VAL A 95 -13.01 -5.41 -11.29
N ASP A 96 -13.64 -6.45 -11.86
CA ASP A 96 -14.94 -6.95 -11.40
C ASP A 96 -14.73 -7.87 -10.18
N LEU A 97 -15.44 -7.62 -9.08
CA LEU A 97 -15.42 -8.47 -7.88
C LEU A 97 -16.41 -9.64 -7.99
N GLY A 98 -17.22 -9.69 -9.05
CA GLY A 98 -18.22 -10.70 -9.31
C GLY A 98 -19.47 -10.51 -8.45
N LYS A 99 -19.48 -11.11 -7.25
CA LYS A 99 -20.62 -11.07 -6.31
C LYS A 99 -20.26 -10.28 -5.05
N GLY A 100 -21.28 -9.67 -4.45
CA GLY A 100 -21.15 -8.85 -3.24
C GLY A 100 -21.08 -7.36 -3.55
N SER A 101 -21.44 -6.53 -2.57
CA SER A 101 -21.35 -5.07 -2.67
C SER A 101 -20.07 -4.60 -1.97
N PRO A 102 -19.13 -3.93 -2.66
CA PRO A 102 -17.93 -3.42 -2.03
C PRO A 102 -18.25 -2.28 -1.07
N LEU A 103 -17.87 -2.44 0.21
CA LEU A 103 -17.93 -1.40 1.23
C LEU A 103 -16.51 -0.86 1.50
N PRO A 104 -16.18 0.37 1.06
CA PRO A 104 -14.83 0.91 1.19
C PRO A 104 -14.35 0.98 2.64
N LEU A 105 -13.11 0.57 2.89
CA LEU A 105 -12.43 0.81 4.15
C LEU A 105 -11.62 2.11 4.05
N GLN A 106 -11.55 2.85 5.15
CA GLN A 106 -10.80 4.11 5.22
C GLN A 106 -9.43 3.91 5.86
N GLY A 107 -8.51 4.85 5.63
CA GLY A 107 -7.21 4.90 6.31
C GLY A 107 -6.07 4.11 5.66
N HIS A 108 -6.33 3.34 4.60
CA HIS A 108 -5.28 2.62 3.85
C HIS A 108 -4.43 3.54 2.94
N GLY A 109 -4.90 4.76 2.65
CA GLY A 109 -4.11 5.76 1.92
C GLY A 109 -3.98 5.54 0.41
N PHE A 110 -4.90 4.80 -0.20
CA PHE A 110 -5.00 4.64 -1.66
C PHE A 110 -6.30 5.27 -2.17
N SER A 111 -6.35 5.58 -3.47
CA SER A 111 -7.42 6.36 -4.11
C SER A 111 -8.34 5.55 -5.03
N GLY A 112 -8.28 4.22 -5.00
CA GLY A 112 -9.20 3.37 -5.76
C GLY A 112 -10.66 3.64 -5.40
N GLN A 113 -11.57 3.44 -6.35
CA GLN A 113 -12.98 3.76 -6.19
C GLN A 113 -13.85 2.54 -6.41
N ALA A 114 -14.81 2.34 -5.52
CA ALA A 114 -15.81 1.29 -5.64
C ALA A 114 -16.99 1.78 -6.52
N GLY A 115 -17.28 1.01 -7.57
CA GLY A 115 -18.57 1.02 -8.26
C GLY A 115 -19.54 0.03 -7.62
N THR A 116 -20.59 -0.37 -8.35
CA THR A 116 -21.59 -1.31 -7.84
C THR A 116 -21.03 -2.72 -7.59
N ARG A 117 -20.17 -3.20 -8.51
CA ARG A 117 -19.51 -4.52 -8.45
C ARG A 117 -18.06 -4.49 -8.92
N SER A 118 -17.57 -3.33 -9.36
CA SER A 118 -16.22 -3.16 -9.88
C SER A 118 -15.43 -2.18 -9.05
N ILE A 119 -14.10 -2.32 -9.09
CA ILE A 119 -13.15 -1.38 -8.49
C ILE A 119 -12.34 -0.73 -9.60
N ARG A 120 -12.35 0.60 -9.64
CA ARG A 120 -11.53 1.40 -10.56
C ARG A 120 -10.27 1.88 -9.87
N LEU A 121 -9.13 1.65 -10.50
CA LEU A 121 -7.81 2.00 -10.00
C LEU A 121 -7.08 2.88 -11.01
N GLY A 122 -6.35 3.89 -10.50
CA GLY A 122 -5.28 4.52 -11.27
C GLY A 122 -4.09 3.58 -11.46
N GLY A 123 -3.08 4.02 -12.23
CA GLY A 123 -1.81 3.28 -12.34
C GLY A 123 -1.14 3.14 -10.98
N TYR A 124 -0.58 1.96 -10.69
CA TYR A 124 0.01 1.61 -9.39
C TYR A 124 -0.93 1.80 -8.19
N GLY A 125 -2.24 1.87 -8.45
CA GLY A 125 -3.28 2.09 -7.45
C GLY A 125 -3.66 0.81 -6.72
N ALA A 126 -4.31 0.98 -5.58
CA ALA A 126 -4.93 -0.12 -4.84
C ALA A 126 -6.23 0.32 -4.19
N TRP A 127 -7.00 -0.67 -3.72
CA TRP A 127 -8.23 -0.46 -2.97
C TRP A 127 -8.45 -1.60 -1.98
N PHE A 128 -9.01 -1.27 -0.81
CA PHE A 128 -9.37 -2.21 0.23
C PHE A 128 -10.80 -1.95 0.69
N GLY A 129 -11.60 -3.00 0.80
CA GLY A 129 -12.96 -2.87 1.31
C GLY A 129 -13.55 -4.19 1.73
N ARG A 130 -14.61 -4.13 2.54
CA ARG A 130 -15.37 -5.32 2.93
C ARG A 130 -16.27 -5.75 1.78
N ILE A 131 -16.51 -7.05 1.70
CA ILE A 131 -17.49 -7.63 0.79
C ILE A 131 -18.33 -8.66 1.56
N ASP A 132 -19.59 -8.79 1.16
CA ASP A 132 -20.57 -9.70 1.74
C ASP A 132 -20.36 -11.17 1.32
#